data_AF-A0A832K0Y8-F1
#
_entry.id   AF-A0A832K0Y8-F1
#
_cell.length_a   1.000
_cell.length_b   1.000
_cell.length_c   1.000
_cell.angle_alpha   90.00
_cell.angle_beta   90.00
_cell.angle_gamma   90.00
#
_symmetry.space_group_name_H-M   'P 1'
#
loop_
_entity.id
_entity.type
_entity.pdbx_description
1 polymer ?
#
loop_
_entity_poly.entity_id
_entity_poly.type
_entity_poly.pdbx_seq_one_letter_code
_entity_poly.pdbx_strand_id
1 'polypeptide(L)'
;RATTNHLYCPTLRGVVKESKVPEGVSSVYEIVINGLRKEYVLKAMGVGIKAAVQVPGVVMISAGNYGGKLGPYHFYLKEALEVAKDVDVKLN
;
A
#
# COMPACT_ATOMS: atom_id res chain seq x y z
N ARG A 1 15.60 10.74 -11.68
CA ARG A 1 14.64 11.88 -11.63
C ARG A 1 13.25 11.30 -11.46
N ALA A 2 12.36 11.95 -10.71
CA ALA A 2 11.00 11.48 -10.47
C ALA A 2 10.01 12.64 -10.62
N THR A 3 8.74 12.30 -10.85
CA THR A 3 7.58 13.22 -10.89
C THR A 3 6.45 12.63 -10.06
N THR A 4 5.33 13.35 -9.93
CA THR A 4 4.14 12.83 -9.21
C THR A 4 3.52 11.62 -9.92
N ASN A 5 2.98 10.70 -9.13
CA ASN A 5 2.17 9.60 -9.65
C ASN A 5 0.71 10.06 -9.84
N HIS A 6 0.49 10.82 -10.91
CA HIS A 6 -0.80 11.44 -11.25
C HIS A 6 -1.98 10.46 -11.31
N LEU A 7 -1.73 9.16 -11.56
CA LEU A 7 -2.76 8.13 -11.56
C LEU A 7 -3.41 7.94 -10.17
N TYR A 8 -2.70 8.28 -9.09
CA TYR A 8 -3.16 8.16 -7.71
C TYR A 8 -3.44 9.52 -7.04
N CYS A 9 -3.48 10.62 -7.80
CA CYS A 9 -3.83 11.94 -7.27
C CYS A 9 -5.36 12.14 -7.22
N PRO A 10 -6.00 12.22 -6.04
CA PRO A 10 -7.46 12.34 -5.95
C PRO A 10 -8.00 13.60 -6.62
N THR A 11 -7.26 14.70 -6.53
CA THR A 11 -7.61 15.99 -7.15
C THR A 11 -7.56 15.95 -8.68
N LEU A 12 -6.88 14.98 -9.27
CA LEU A 12 -6.77 14.81 -10.73
C LEU A 12 -7.73 13.74 -11.27
N ARG A 13 -8.51 13.06 -10.43
CA ARG A 13 -9.43 11.98 -10.85
C ARG A 13 -10.41 12.40 -11.95
N GLY A 14 -10.90 13.64 -11.91
CA GLY A 14 -11.85 14.17 -12.90
C GLY A 14 -11.24 14.48 -14.28
N VAL A 15 -9.91 14.52 -14.39
CA VAL A 15 -9.20 14.86 -15.63
C VAL A 15 -8.35 13.70 -16.18
N VAL A 16 -7.83 12.84 -15.30
CA VAL A 16 -7.05 11.64 -15.67
C VAL A 16 -8.00 10.47 -15.87
N LYS A 17 -8.25 10.08 -17.13
CA LYS A 17 -9.18 8.99 -17.48
C LYS A 17 -8.76 7.64 -16.90
N GLU A 18 -7.46 7.40 -16.80
CA GLU A 18 -6.86 6.18 -16.28
C GLU A 18 -6.60 6.26 -14.76
N SER A 19 -7.25 7.18 -14.06
CA SER A 19 -7.07 7.32 -12.61
C SER A 19 -7.35 6.00 -11.90
N LYS A 20 -6.46 5.66 -10.97
CA LYS A 20 -6.55 4.49 -10.12
C LYS A 20 -7.15 4.81 -8.75
N VAL A 21 -7.59 6.05 -8.53
CA VAL A 21 -8.25 6.47 -7.29
C VAL A 21 -9.72 6.06 -7.35
N PRO A 22 -10.20 5.20 -6.44
CA PRO A 22 -11.60 4.82 -6.41
C PRO A 22 -12.53 6.01 -6.19
N GLU A 23 -13.81 5.84 -6.54
CA GLU A 23 -14.85 6.80 -6.19
C GLU A 23 -14.94 6.95 -4.66
N GLY A 24 -15.26 8.16 -4.19
CA GLY A 24 -15.34 8.47 -2.76
C GLY A 24 -13.99 8.64 -2.03
N VAL A 25 -12.87 8.22 -2.63
CA VAL A 25 -11.53 8.42 -2.03
C VAL A 25 -11.05 9.85 -2.28
N SER A 26 -10.71 10.56 -1.19
CA SER A 26 -10.24 11.95 -1.21
C SER A 26 -8.75 12.11 -0.91
N SER A 27 -8.10 11.07 -0.38
CA SER A 27 -6.67 11.07 -0.04
C SER A 27 -6.04 9.71 -0.29
N VAL A 28 -4.74 9.71 -0.62
CA VAL A 28 -3.90 8.51 -0.78
C VAL A 28 -2.57 8.80 -0.08
N TYR A 29 -2.16 7.90 0.82
CA TYR A 29 -0.85 7.93 1.47
C TYR A 29 -0.04 6.68 1.09
N GLU A 30 1.28 6.85 1.00
CA GLU A 30 2.22 5.77 0.76
C GLU A 30 3.12 5.60 1.98
N ILE A 31 3.27 4.35 2.44
CA ILE A 31 4.22 3.97 3.49
C ILE A 31 5.32 3.14 2.85
N VAL A 32 6.55 3.67 2.88
CA VAL A 32 7.74 2.99 2.36
C VAL A 32 8.47 2.29 3.50
N ILE A 33 8.83 1.02 3.32
CA ILE A 33 9.47 0.21 4.35
C ILE A 33 10.80 -0.33 3.81
N ASN A 34 11.90 0.00 4.50
CA ASN A 34 13.20 -0.63 4.32
C ASN A 34 13.44 -1.65 5.43
N GLY A 35 14.17 -2.73 5.14
CA GLY A 35 14.51 -3.74 6.13
C GLY A 35 15.76 -4.53 5.77
N LEU A 36 16.38 -5.13 6.78
CA LEU A 36 17.60 -5.92 6.62
C LEU A 36 17.37 -7.27 5.93
N ARG A 37 16.13 -7.77 5.95
CA ARG A 37 15.75 -9.04 5.33
C ARG A 37 14.36 -8.97 4.70
N LYS A 38 14.14 -9.77 3.65
CA LYS A 38 12.88 -9.82 2.90
C LYS A 38 11.70 -10.14 3.83
N GLU A 39 11.85 -11.15 4.67
CA GLU A 39 10.81 -11.62 5.60
C GLU A 39 10.39 -10.53 6.60
N TYR A 40 11.30 -9.64 7.01
CA TYR A 40 10.98 -8.55 7.93
C TYR A 40 10.18 -7.45 7.25
N VAL A 41 10.51 -7.11 6.00
CA VAL A 41 9.72 -6.16 5.20
C VAL A 41 8.32 -6.72 4.94
N LEU A 42 8.22 -7.99 4.54
CA LEU A 42 6.93 -8.64 4.28
C LEU A 42 6.04 -8.68 5.53
N LYS A 43 6.62 -9.02 6.70
CA LYS A 43 5.90 -8.98 7.98
C LYS A 43 5.48 -7.57 8.37
N ALA A 44 6.36 -6.58 8.20
CA ALA A 44 6.06 -5.18 8.50
C ALA A 44 4.91 -4.64 7.64
N MET A 45 4.87 -4.98 6.34
CA MET A 45 3.73 -4.67 5.47
C MET A 45 2.44 -5.29 6.02
N GLY A 46 2.45 -6.58 6.37
CA GLY A 46 1.26 -7.26 6.89
C GLY A 46 0.71 -6.64 8.17
N VAL A 47 1.59 -6.38 9.15
CA VAL A 47 1.21 -5.74 10.42
C VAL A 47 0.70 -4.32 10.19
N GLY A 48 1.38 -3.53 9.35
CA GLY A 48 0.96 -2.17 9.01
C GLY A 48 -0.40 -2.14 8.33
N ILE A 49 -0.68 -3.09 7.44
CA ILE A 49 -1.99 -3.23 6.80
C ILE A 49 -3.06 -3.57 7.84
N LYS A 50 -2.82 -4.56 8.72
CA LYS A 50 -3.76 -4.93 9.79
C LYS A 50 -4.07 -3.77 10.74
N ALA A 51 -3.10 -2.89 11.00
CA ALA A 51 -3.31 -1.67 11.77
C ALA A 51 -4.13 -0.64 10.99
N ALA A 52 -3.75 -0.36 9.73
CA ALA A 52 -4.38 0.66 8.92
C ALA A 52 -5.87 0.39 8.68
N VAL A 53 -6.25 -0.87 8.40
CA VAL A 53 -7.65 -1.22 8.13
C VAL A 53 -8.59 -1.08 9.34
N GLN A 54 -8.05 -0.91 10.56
CA GLN A 54 -8.86 -0.64 11.74
C GLN A 54 -9.24 0.85 11.86
N VAL A 55 -8.61 1.73 11.09
CA VAL A 55 -8.91 3.17 11.10
C VAL A 55 -10.19 3.43 10.29
N PRO A 56 -11.23 4.07 10.89
CA PRO A 56 -12.44 4.42 10.16
C PRO A 56 -12.15 5.30 8.94
N GLY A 57 -12.76 4.96 7.80
CA GLY A 57 -12.60 5.69 6.55
C GLY A 57 -11.51 5.16 5.62
N VAL A 58 -10.75 4.14 6.02
CA VAL A 58 -9.86 3.43 5.09
C VAL A 58 -10.68 2.61 4.11
N VAL A 59 -10.61 2.96 2.83
CA VAL A 59 -11.41 2.34 1.76
C VAL A 59 -10.67 1.18 1.09
N MET A 60 -9.37 1.33 0.85
CA MET A 60 -8.59 0.37 0.08
C MET A 60 -7.12 0.38 0.50
N ILE A 61 -6.51 -0.80 0.49
CA ILE A 61 -5.06 -0.99 0.56
C ILE A 61 -4.56 -1.49 -0.79
N SER A 62 -3.44 -0.94 -1.26
CA SER A 62 -2.77 -1.36 -2.50
C SER A 62 -1.26 -1.24 -2.34
N ALA A 63 -0.50 -1.58 -3.39
CA ALA A 63 0.95 -1.47 -3.42
C ALA A 63 1.44 -0.93 -4.78
N GLY A 64 2.34 0.06 -4.71
CA GLY A 64 3.06 0.56 -5.88
C GLY A 64 4.03 -0.48 -6.42
N ASN A 65 4.15 -0.57 -7.75
CA ASN A 65 5.14 -1.42 -8.41
C ASN A 65 5.51 -0.86 -9.80
N TYR A 66 6.60 -1.36 -10.36
CA TYR A 66 7.13 -0.97 -11.68
C TYR A 66 6.93 -2.06 -12.73
N GLY A 67 5.80 -2.78 -12.67
CA GLY A 67 5.47 -3.87 -13.60
C GLY A 67 6.40 -5.09 -13.50
N GLY A 68 7.10 -5.26 -12.38
CA GLY A 68 8.04 -6.36 -12.15
C GLY A 68 9.37 -6.25 -12.91
N LYS A 69 9.70 -5.07 -13.45
CA LYS A 69 10.87 -4.88 -14.34
C LYS A 69 12.06 -4.16 -13.71
N LEU A 70 11.95 -3.69 -12.47
CA LEU A 70 12.96 -2.82 -11.85
C LEU A 70 13.60 -3.43 -10.59
N GLY A 71 12.78 -3.81 -9.61
CA GLY A 71 13.26 -4.35 -8.35
C GLY A 71 13.41 -5.88 -8.39
N PRO A 72 14.41 -6.46 -7.72
CA PRO A 72 14.57 -7.91 -7.65
C PRO A 72 13.59 -8.58 -6.67
N TYR A 73 12.89 -7.79 -5.85
CA TYR A 73 11.94 -8.29 -4.85
C TYR A 73 10.50 -7.92 -5.22
N HIS A 74 9.62 -8.91 -5.12
CA HIS A 74 8.18 -8.74 -5.20
C HIS A 74 7.56 -9.18 -3.88
N PHE A 75 6.80 -8.27 -3.25
CA PHE A 75 6.09 -8.50 -2.00
C PHE A 75 4.58 -8.51 -2.30
N TYR A 76 3.97 -9.69 -2.29
CA TYR A 76 2.55 -9.83 -2.57
C TYR A 76 1.74 -9.54 -1.30
N LEU A 77 0.71 -8.69 -1.40
CA LEU A 77 -0.12 -8.31 -0.24
C LEU A 77 -0.80 -9.50 0.43
N LYS A 78 -1.19 -10.52 -0.35
CA LYS A 78 -1.76 -11.77 0.19
C LYS A 78 -0.76 -12.51 1.09
N GLU A 79 0.50 -12.58 0.68
CA GLU A 79 1.57 -13.19 1.49
C GLU A 79 1.86 -12.37 2.74
N ALA A 80 1.85 -11.04 2.62
CA ALA A 80 2.05 -10.14 3.77
C ALA A 80 0.98 -10.35 4.85
N LEU A 81 -0.29 -10.45 4.43
CA LEU A 81 -1.40 -10.74 5.34
C LEU A 81 -1.30 -12.14 5.95
N GLU A 82 -0.90 -13.15 5.18
CA GLU A 82 -0.71 -14.51 5.69
C GLU A 82 0.38 -14.56 6.77
N VAL A 83 1.53 -13.91 6.54
CA VAL A 83 2.63 -13.86 7.52
C VAL A 83 2.24 -13.10 8.79
N ALA A 84 1.29 -12.16 8.71
CA ALA A 84 0.82 -11.36 9.84
C ALA A 84 -0.48 -11.87 10.48
N LYS A 85 -1.03 -13.01 10.03
CA LYS A 85 -2.35 -13.50 10.46
C LYS A 85 -2.45 -13.65 11.98
N ASP A 86 -1.41 -14.20 12.60
CA ASP A 86 -1.35 -14.50 14.04
C ASP A 86 -0.86 -13.33 14.89
N VAL A 87 -0.54 -12.19 14.28
CA VAL A 87 -0.12 -10.98 15.02
C VAL A 87 -1.37 -10.22 15.46
N ASP A 88 -1.64 -10.19 16.76
CA ASP A 88 -2.67 -9.31 17.30
C ASP A 88 -2.23 -7.85 17.21
N VAL A 89 -3.06 -7.01 16.60
CA VAL A 89 -2.78 -5.59 16.37
C VAL A 89 -3.89 -4.81 17.02
N LYS A 90 -3.57 -4.04 18.06
CA LYS A 90 -4.51 -3.17 18.76
C LYS A 90 -4.15 -1.72 18.43
N LEU A 91 -5.12 -0.95 17.94
CA LEU A 91 -5.03 0.49 17.97
C LEU A 91 -5.37 0.98 19.39
N ASN A 92 -4.57 1.93 19.86
CA ASN A 92 -4.73 2.57 21.17
C ASN A 92 -5.93 3.52 21.18
#